data_AF-A0A2E1I6J8-F1
#
_entry.id   AF-A0A2E1I6J8-F1
#
_cell.length_a   1.000
_cell.length_b   1.000
_cell.length_c   1.000
_cell.angle_alpha   90.00
_cell.angle_beta   90.00
_cell.angle_gamma   90.00
#
_symmetry.space_group_name_H-M   'P 1'
#
loop_
_entity.id
_entity.type
_entity.pdbx_description
1 polymer ?
#
loop_
_entity_poly.entity_id
_entity_poly.type
_entity_poly.pdbx_seq_one_letter_code
_entity_poly.pdbx_strand_id
1 'polypeptide(L)'
;MAGRAWKNTYRLSDLQLEQLDNAESLMESMDLGQAEDLLLQMLNDDPLCIPVLSNLGHLYGRYLSEFEKAVEFYDKVLEIESDNAWARDERRRYQRYLTYED
;
A
#
# COMPACT_ATOMS: atom_id res chain seq x y z
N MET A 1 -3.09 -17.31 -18.89
CA MET A 1 -2.18 -16.93 -17.79
C MET A 1 -1.72 -15.50 -18.05
N ALA A 2 -2.44 -14.50 -17.55
CA ALA A 2 -1.94 -13.13 -17.57
C ALA A 2 -0.73 -13.12 -16.62
N GLY A 3 0.48 -12.99 -17.17
CA GLY A 3 1.67 -12.85 -16.35
C GLY A 3 1.56 -11.57 -15.55
N ARG A 4 1.95 -11.64 -14.28
CA ARG A 4 2.01 -10.48 -13.38
C ARG A 4 2.71 -9.31 -14.08
N ALA A 5 2.06 -8.15 -14.15
CA ALA A 5 2.56 -6.99 -14.92
C ALA A 5 3.84 -6.40 -14.34
N TRP A 6 4.18 -6.76 -13.09
CA TRP A 6 5.31 -6.23 -12.35
C TRP A 6 6.30 -7.34 -11.98
N LYS A 7 7.56 -6.96 -11.89
CA LYS A 7 8.66 -7.85 -11.49
C LYS A 7 8.63 -8.01 -9.98
N ASN A 8 8.64 -9.24 -9.47
CA ASN A 8 8.77 -9.53 -8.03
C ASN A 8 10.17 -9.14 -7.50
N THR A 9 10.40 -7.85 -7.31
CA THR A 9 11.67 -7.27 -6.86
C THR A 9 11.93 -7.54 -5.37
N TYR A 10 10.87 -7.69 -4.58
CA TYR A 10 10.92 -7.92 -3.14
C TYR A 10 10.95 -9.40 -2.73
N ARG A 11 11.06 -10.32 -3.71
CA ARG A 11 11.16 -11.77 -3.48
C ARG A 11 10.01 -12.34 -2.64
N LEU A 12 8.81 -11.82 -2.84
CA LEU A 12 7.60 -12.35 -2.21
C LEU A 12 7.36 -13.80 -2.64
N SER A 13 6.82 -14.61 -1.74
CA SER A 13 6.34 -15.96 -2.05
C SER A 13 5.12 -15.93 -2.97
N ASP A 14 4.84 -17.04 -3.65
CA ASP A 14 3.65 -17.17 -4.51
C ASP A 14 2.34 -16.89 -3.75
N LEU A 15 2.29 -17.24 -2.46
CA LEU A 15 1.14 -16.95 -1.60
C LEU A 15 1.00 -15.45 -1.31
N GLN A 16 2.08 -14.77 -0.92
CA GLN A 16 2.04 -13.31 -0.68
C GLN A 16 1.69 -12.55 -1.96
N LEU A 17 2.21 -13.03 -3.08
CA LEU A 17 1.83 -12.56 -4.40
C LEU A 17 0.31 -12.74 -4.60
N GLU A 18 -0.25 -13.94 -4.48
CA GLU A 18 -1.69 -14.15 -4.62
C GLU A 18 -2.53 -13.26 -3.67
N GLN A 19 -2.10 -13.10 -2.42
CA GLN A 19 -2.78 -12.26 -1.44
C GLN A 19 -2.76 -10.77 -1.83
N LEU A 20 -1.66 -10.25 -2.38
CA LEU A 20 -1.62 -8.86 -2.88
C LEU A 20 -2.55 -8.64 -4.07
N ASP A 21 -2.58 -9.57 -5.03
CA ASP A 21 -3.51 -9.46 -6.17
C ASP A 21 -4.96 -9.49 -5.69
N ASN A 22 -5.25 -10.32 -4.68
CA ASN A 22 -6.57 -10.38 -4.07
C ASN A 22 -6.93 -9.07 -3.34
N ALA A 23 -6.01 -8.51 -2.57
CA ALA A 23 -6.20 -7.22 -1.91
C ALA A 23 -6.46 -6.09 -2.94
N GLU A 24 -5.71 -6.05 -4.03
CA GLU A 24 -5.93 -5.11 -5.13
C GLU A 24 -7.31 -5.30 -5.78
N SER A 25 -7.71 -6.54 -6.06
CA SER A 25 -9.04 -6.83 -6.59
C SER A 25 -10.17 -6.42 -5.64
N LEU A 26 -9.98 -6.59 -4.32
CA LEU A 26 -10.95 -6.16 -3.30
C LEU A 26 -11.06 -4.63 -3.23
N MET A 27 -9.94 -3.91 -3.40
CA MET A 27 -9.96 -2.45 -3.51
C MET A 27 -10.73 -2.00 -4.77
N GLU A 28 -10.48 -2.65 -5.91
CA GLU A 28 -11.18 -2.36 -7.16
C GLU A 28 -12.69 -2.66 -7.10
N SER A 29 -13.10 -3.70 -6.35
CA SER A 29 -14.51 -4.02 -6.12
C SER A 29 -15.18 -3.19 -5.02
N MET A 30 -14.45 -2.27 -4.39
CA MET A 30 -14.88 -1.46 -3.24
C MET A 30 -15.17 -2.27 -1.96
N ASP A 31 -14.67 -3.50 -1.86
CA ASP A 31 -14.72 -4.32 -0.64
C ASP A 31 -13.59 -3.91 0.34
N LEU A 32 -13.57 -2.63 0.70
CA LEU A 32 -12.42 -1.98 1.35
C LEU A 32 -12.06 -2.58 2.71
N GLY A 33 -13.04 -3.02 3.50
CA GLY A 33 -12.79 -3.64 4.81
C GLY A 33 -12.07 -4.98 4.69
N GLN A 34 -12.43 -5.81 3.69
CA GLN A 34 -11.73 -7.07 3.44
C GLN A 34 -10.33 -6.84 2.88
N ALA A 35 -10.16 -5.82 2.04
CA ALA A 35 -8.83 -5.42 1.57
C ALA A 35 -7.94 -4.96 2.74
N GLU A 36 -8.47 -4.13 3.64
CA GLU A 36 -7.76 -3.65 4.84
C GLU A 36 -7.35 -4.82 5.74
N ASP A 37 -8.29 -5.70 6.09
CA ASP A 37 -8.05 -6.85 6.96
C ASP A 37 -6.97 -7.78 6.37
N LEU A 38 -7.05 -8.07 5.07
CA LEU A 38 -6.05 -8.91 4.40
C LEU A 38 -4.67 -8.26 4.41
N LEU A 39 -4.57 -6.98 4.05
CA LEU A 39 -3.30 -6.26 4.04
C LEU A 39 -2.70 -6.12 5.44
N LEU A 40 -3.52 -5.89 6.47
CA LEU A 40 -3.07 -5.84 7.86
C LEU A 40 -2.60 -7.22 8.37
N GLN A 41 -3.25 -8.31 7.97
CA GLN A 41 -2.77 -9.66 8.25
C GLN A 41 -1.40 -9.90 7.62
N MET A 42 -1.24 -9.56 6.33
CA MET A 42 0.05 -9.68 5.65
C MET A 42 1.15 -8.84 6.32
N LEU A 43 0.79 -7.62 6.79
CA LEU A 43 1.73 -6.75 7.49
C LEU A 43 2.12 -7.31 8.86
N ASN A 44 1.22 -7.99 9.56
CA ASN A 44 1.56 -8.64 10.84
C ASN A 44 2.57 -9.78 10.64
N ASP A 45 2.46 -10.52 9.54
CA ASP A 45 3.39 -11.61 9.20
C ASP A 45 4.75 -11.08 8.75
N ASP A 46 4.77 -9.98 7.98
CA ASP A 46 5.99 -9.29 7.55
C ASP A 46 5.84 -7.75 7.68
N PRO A 47 6.23 -7.18 8.84
CA PRO A 47 6.08 -5.75 9.12
C PRO A 47 6.89 -4.81 8.22
N LEU A 48 7.87 -5.35 7.49
CA LEU A 48 8.77 -4.58 6.63
C LEU A 48 8.46 -4.79 5.13
N CYS A 49 7.34 -5.45 4.81
CA CYS A 49 6.95 -5.72 3.44
C CYS A 49 6.52 -4.44 2.71
N ILE A 50 7.45 -3.85 1.93
CA ILE A 50 7.23 -2.60 1.17
C ILE A 50 5.98 -2.66 0.28
N PRO A 51 5.71 -3.74 -0.48
CA PRO A 51 4.47 -3.85 -1.27
C PRO A 51 3.18 -3.78 -0.45
N VAL A 52 3.15 -4.38 0.75
CA VAL A 52 1.99 -4.35 1.64
C VAL A 52 1.81 -2.95 2.23
N LEU A 53 2.89 -2.33 2.72
CA LEU A 53 2.87 -0.94 3.22
C LEU A 53 2.39 0.03 2.12
N SER A 54 2.87 -0.14 0.89
CA SER A 54 2.46 0.69 -0.26
C SER A 54 0.97 0.51 -0.58
N ASN A 55 0.46 -0.73 -0.53
CA ASN A 55 -0.95 -1.01 -0.76
C ASN A 55 -1.85 -0.46 0.36
N LEU A 56 -1.43 -0.52 1.63
CA LEU A 56 -2.13 0.14 2.73
C LEU A 56 -2.17 1.66 2.54
N GLY A 57 -1.03 2.28 2.20
CA GLY A 57 -0.98 3.70 1.87
C GLY A 57 -1.93 4.08 0.73
N HIS A 58 -2.01 3.24 -0.30
CA HIS A 58 -2.93 3.43 -1.42
C HIS A 58 -4.40 3.28 -0.97
N LEU A 59 -4.73 2.24 -0.21
CA LEU A 59 -6.07 2.01 0.34
C LEU A 59 -6.56 3.23 1.14
N TYR A 60 -5.80 3.65 2.16
CA TYR A 60 -6.20 4.76 3.02
C TYR A 60 -6.31 6.07 2.25
N GLY A 61 -5.35 6.36 1.37
CA GLY A 61 -5.31 7.65 0.68
C GLY A 61 -6.30 7.76 -0.48
N ARG A 62 -6.37 6.73 -1.34
CA ARG A 62 -7.17 6.75 -2.57
C ARG A 62 -8.63 6.43 -2.30
N TYR A 63 -8.90 5.42 -1.46
CA TYR A 63 -10.25 4.87 -1.31
C TYR A 63 -10.95 5.38 -0.06
N LEU A 64 -10.24 5.51 1.06
CA LEU A 64 -10.83 5.96 2.33
C LEU A 64 -10.70 7.46 2.58
N SER A 65 -9.84 8.16 1.82
CA SER A 65 -9.51 9.58 2.05
C SER A 65 -8.95 9.88 3.46
N GLU A 66 -8.37 8.86 4.10
CA GLU A 66 -7.68 8.94 5.40
C GLU A 66 -6.22 9.34 5.14
N PHE A 67 -6.01 10.62 4.81
CA PHE A 67 -4.74 11.10 4.26
C PHE A 67 -3.58 11.02 5.26
N GLU A 68 -3.83 11.23 6.54
CA GLU A 68 -2.83 11.12 7.60
C GLU A 68 -2.28 9.68 7.66
N LYS A 69 -3.16 8.68 7.65
CA LYS A 69 -2.76 7.26 7.62
C LYS A 69 -2.00 6.93 6.35
N ALA A 70 -2.47 7.41 5.21
CA ALA A 70 -1.78 7.19 3.94
C ALA A 70 -0.33 7.71 4.00
N VAL A 71 -0.13 8.92 4.50
CA VAL A 71 1.20 9.53 4.70
C VAL A 71 2.04 8.68 5.66
N GLU A 72 1.49 8.21 6.78
CA GLU A 72 2.20 7.35 7.74
C GLU A 72 2.73 6.06 7.08
N PHE A 73 1.91 5.39 6.25
CA PHE A 73 2.35 4.18 5.56
C PHE A 73 3.44 4.45 4.52
N TYR A 74 3.34 5.54 3.76
CA TYR A 74 4.41 5.89 2.83
C TYR A 74 5.67 6.37 3.53
N ASP A 75 5.57 7.00 4.71
CA ASP A 75 6.73 7.29 5.56
C ASP A 75 7.44 6.01 5.98
N LYS A 76 6.71 4.97 6.42
CA LYS A 76 7.30 3.65 6.73
C LYS A 76 8.00 3.02 5.52
N VAL A 77 7.45 3.15 4.32
CA VAL A 77 8.15 2.69 3.09
C VAL A 77 9.47 3.44 2.91
N LEU A 78 9.48 4.76 3.09
CA LEU A 78 10.67 5.59 2.92
C LEU A 78 11.72 5.40 4.04
N GLU A 79 11.31 4.94 5.22
CA GLU A 79 12.23 4.51 6.28
C GLU A 79 13.02 3.25 5.87
N ILE A 80 12.38 2.33 5.13
CA ILE A 80 12.98 1.07 4.68
C ILE A 80 13.75 1.26 3.37
N GLU A 81 13.14 1.97 2.41
CA GLU A 81 13.66 2.23 1.07
C GLU A 81 13.59 3.73 0.76
N SER A 82 14.57 4.46 1.28
CA SER A 82 14.62 5.93 1.19
C SER A 82 14.66 6.49 -0.24
N ASP A 83 15.06 5.69 -1.22
CA ASP A 83 15.11 6.05 -2.64
C ASP A 83 13.84 5.65 -3.42
N ASN A 84 12.83 5.06 -2.76
CA ASN A 84 11.54 4.73 -3.36
C ASN A 84 10.82 5.98 -3.90
N ALA A 85 10.94 6.22 -5.20
CA ALA A 85 10.40 7.42 -5.84
C ALA A 85 8.86 7.45 -5.78
N TRP A 86 8.23 6.29 -5.91
CA TRP A 86 6.77 6.15 -5.89
C TRP A 86 6.17 6.52 -4.53
N ALA A 87 6.70 5.95 -3.45
CA ALA A 87 6.25 6.28 -2.09
C ALA A 87 6.46 7.76 -1.78
N ARG A 88 7.57 8.35 -2.24
CA ARG A 88 7.84 9.79 -2.09
C ARG A 88 6.80 10.65 -2.81
N ASP A 89 6.39 10.25 -4.01
CA ASP A 89 5.40 10.97 -4.82
C ASP A 89 4.00 10.86 -4.22
N GLU A 90 3.54 9.65 -3.86
CA GLU A 90 2.24 9.44 -3.23
C GLU A 90 2.17 10.10 -1.85
N ARG A 91 3.21 10.02 -1.03
CA ARG A 91 3.28 10.75 0.23
C ARG A 91 3.09 12.26 0.03
N ARG A 92 3.84 12.86 -0.90
CA ARG A 92 3.73 14.30 -1.20
C ARG A 92 2.34 14.67 -1.70
N ARG A 93 1.71 13.79 -2.47
CA ARG A 93 0.34 13.98 -2.95
C ARG A 93 -0.64 14.08 -1.77
N TYR A 94 -0.58 13.13 -0.84
CA TYR A 94 -1.50 13.11 0.30
C TYR A 94 -1.23 14.23 1.32
N GLN A 95 0.04 14.59 1.54
CA GLN A 95 0.40 15.74 2.37
C GLN A 95 -0.24 17.05 1.91
N ARG A 96 -0.46 17.25 0.61
CA ARG A 96 -1.14 18.46 0.10
C ARG A 96 -2.58 18.56 0.59
N TYR A 97 -3.29 17.45 0.76
CA TYR A 97 -4.66 17.49 1.27
C TYR A 97 -4.69 17.92 2.74
N LEU A 98 -3.69 17.52 3.53
CA LEU A 98 -3.57 17.91 4.95
C LEU A 98 -3.33 19.41 5.13
N THR A 99 -2.62 20.05 4.20
CA THR A 99 -2.31 21.49 4.29
C THR A 99 -3.49 22.42 3.96
N TYR A 100 -4.62 21.91 3.47
CA TYR A 100 -5.81 22.72 3.19
C TYR A 100 -6.82 22.74 4.34
N GLU A 101 -6.63 21.92 5.37
CA GLU A 101 -7.50 21.83 6.55
C GLU A 101 -7.09 22.80 7.67
N ASP A 102 -6.07 23.65 7.44
CA ASP A 102 -5.57 24.70 8.35
C ASP A 102 -6.10 26.11 8.01
#